data_AF-A0A968XYT2-F1
#
_entry.id   AF-A0A968XYT2-F1
#
_cell.length_a   1.000
_cell.length_b   1.000
_cell.length_c   1.000
_cell.angle_alpha   90.00
_cell.angle_beta   90.00
_cell.angle_gamma   90.00
#
_symmetry.space_group_name_H-M   'P 1'
#
loop_
_entity.id
_entity.type
_entity.pdbx_description
1 polymer ?
#
loop_
_entity_poly.entity_id
_entity_poly.type
_entity_poly.pdbx_seq_one_letter_code
_entity_poly.pdbx_strand_id
1 'polypeptide(L)' 'DKNTRAVFGDYISVYDIARAVNDGATVPIYYESRLAKLELAETARPTVDDEFEEVTEGEEQSVKEKLKTNQ' A
#
# COMPACT_ATOMS: atom_id res chain seq x y z
N ASP A 1 19.45 -5.62 -0.15
CA ASP A 1 19.80 -6.85 -0.90
C ASP A 1 21.26 -6.78 -1.34
N LYS A 2 22.20 -7.31 -0.56
CA LYS A 2 23.66 -7.22 -0.84
C LYS A 2 24.49 -8.41 -0.36
N ASN A 3 23.89 -9.44 0.26
CA ASN A 3 24.68 -10.51 0.92
C ASN A 3 24.75 -11.82 0.13
N THR A 4 23.92 -12.03 -0.89
CA THR A 4 23.94 -13.25 -1.71
C THR A 4 25.21 -13.37 -2.56
N ARG A 5 25.58 -12.30 -3.29
CA ARG A 5 26.81 -12.30 -4.11
C ARG A 5 28.11 -12.33 -3.29
N ALA A 6 28.09 -11.78 -2.07
CA ALA A 6 29.27 -11.76 -1.20
C ALA A 6 29.69 -13.16 -0.73
N VAL A 7 28.72 -14.07 -0.59
CA VAL A 7 28.96 -15.45 -0.14
C VAL A 7 29.11 -16.41 -1.32
N PHE A 8 28.32 -16.22 -2.38
CA PHE A 8 28.21 -17.19 -3.49
C PHE A 8 28.93 -16.75 -4.78
N GLY A 9 29.48 -15.54 -4.84
CA GLY A 9 30.12 -14.99 -6.02
C GLY A 9 29.13 -14.51 -7.09
N ASP A 10 29.62 -14.39 -8.33
CA ASP A 10 28.82 -13.93 -9.47
C ASP A 10 27.80 -14.98 -9.95
N TYR A 11 26.72 -14.50 -10.54
CA TYR A 11 25.71 -15.37 -11.13
C TYR A 11 26.27 -16.07 -12.38
N ILE A 12 26.27 -17.42 -12.38
CA ILE A 12 26.68 -18.24 -13.53
C ILE A 12 25.64 -18.18 -14.65
N SER A 13 24.36 -18.13 -14.27
CA SER A 13 23.24 -17.99 -15.19
C SER A 13 22.09 -17.31 -14.45
N VAL A 14 21.40 -16.39 -15.14
CA VAL A 14 20.19 -15.74 -14.66
C VAL A 14 19.04 -16.19 -15.54
N TYR A 15 18.00 -16.69 -14.91
CA TYR A 15 16.77 -17.10 -15.57
C TYR A 15 15.65 -16.20 -15.05
N ASP A 16 15.28 -15.22 -15.88
CA ASP A 16 14.25 -14.24 -15.54
C ASP A 16 12.84 -14.76 -15.88
N ILE A 17 11.84 -14.07 -15.33
CA ILE A 17 10.44 -14.44 -15.52
C ILE A 17 9.98 -14.30 -16.98
N ALA A 18 10.51 -13.36 -17.76
CA ALA A 18 10.11 -13.20 -19.16
C ALA A 18 10.59 -14.38 -20.00
N ARG A 19 11.80 -14.89 -19.75
CA ARG A 19 12.28 -16.14 -20.35
C ARG A 19 11.37 -17.32 -20.00
N ALA A 20 10.93 -17.41 -18.74
CA ALA A 20 10.03 -18.45 -18.25
C ALA A 20 8.59 -18.38 -18.81
N VAL A 21 8.17 -17.21 -19.27
CA VAL A 21 6.90 -17.04 -19.98
C VAL A 21 7.07 -17.46 -21.45
N ASN A 22 8.20 -17.11 -22.07
CA ASN A 22 8.45 -17.39 -23.49
C ASN A 22 8.65 -18.87 -23.80
N ASP A 23 9.27 -19.64 -22.91
CA ASP A 23 9.43 -21.09 -23.06
C ASP A 23 8.22 -21.90 -22.55
N GLY A 24 7.19 -21.22 -22.04
CA GLY A 24 5.98 -21.83 -21.53
C GLY A 24 6.17 -22.58 -20.20
N ALA A 25 7.30 -22.39 -19.51
CA ALA A 25 7.52 -22.96 -18.18
C ALA A 25 6.59 -22.36 -17.11
N THR A 26 6.05 -21.17 -17.36
CA THR A 26 5.09 -20.48 -16.48
C THR A 26 3.85 -20.00 -17.23
N VAL A 27 2.73 -19.91 -16.51
CA VAL A 27 1.48 -19.31 -17.01
C VAL A 27 1.51 -17.81 -16.69
N PRO A 28 1.12 -16.92 -17.62
CA PRO A 28 1.13 -15.48 -17.37
C PRO A 28 0.23 -15.09 -16.20
N ILE A 29 0.78 -14.27 -15.30
CA ILE A 29 0.08 -13.76 -14.11
C ILE A 29 -0.56 -12.43 -14.46
N TYR A 30 -1.89 -12.38 -14.40
CA TYR A 30 -2.66 -11.14 -14.50
C TYR A 30 -3.07 -10.71 -13.10
N TYR A 31 -2.54 -9.59 -12.63
CA TYR A 31 -2.97 -8.97 -11.39
C TYR A 31 -3.97 -7.86 -11.71
N GLU A 32 -5.25 -8.12 -11.47
CA GLU A 32 -6.22 -7.05 -11.33
C GLU A 32 -6.09 -6.48 -9.93
N SER A 33 -5.69 -5.21 -9.82
CA SER A 33 -5.77 -4.48 -8.56
C SER A 33 -7.23 -4.42 -8.13
N ARG A 34 -7.66 -5.33 -7.26
CA ARG A 34 -8.86 -5.13 -6.46
C ARG A 34 -8.54 -4.01 -5.48
N LEU A 35 -8.66 -2.77 -5.95
CA LEU A 35 -8.93 -1.62 -5.09
C LEU A 35 -10.27 -1.93 -4.43
N ALA A 36 -10.25 -2.67 -3.31
CA ALA A 36 -11.36 -2.66 -2.39
C ALA A 36 -11.52 -1.19 -2.01
N LYS A 37 -12.51 -0.54 -2.61
CA LYS A 37 -12.92 0.81 -2.25
C LYS A 37 -13.35 0.74 -0.79
N LEU A 38 -12.41 1.02 0.11
CA LEU A 38 -12.69 1.38 1.49
C LEU A 38 -13.29 2.79 1.46
N GLU A 39 -14.42 2.94 0.79
CA GLU A 39 -15.24 4.14 0.93
C GLU A 39 -15.94 3.99 2.28
N LEU A 40 -15.63 4.89 3.22
CA LEU A 40 -16.42 5.06 4.43
C LEU A 40 -17.89 5.18 3.99
N ALA A 41 -18.72 4.25 4.45
CA ALA A 41 -20.16 4.32 4.21
C ALA A 41 -20.63 5.74 4.58
N GLU A 42 -21.44 6.37 3.74
CA GLU A 42 -21.86 7.77 3.95
C GLU A 42 -22.52 7.98 5.32
N THR A 43 -23.07 6.90 5.89
CA THR A 43 -23.63 6.80 7.24
C THR A 43 -22.59 6.87 8.37
N ALA A 44 -21.34 6.51 8.10
CA ALA A 44 -20.24 6.52 9.08
C ALA A 44 -19.45 7.83 9.06
N ARG A 45 -19.58 8.65 8.00
CA ARG A 45 -18.97 9.99 7.92
C ARG A 45 -19.36 10.89 9.11
N PRO A 46 -20.66 11.08 9.43
CA PRO A 46 -21.04 11.96 10.54
C PRO A 46 -20.53 11.43 11.89
N THR A 47 -20.52 10.11 12.10
CA THR A 47 -20.01 9.52 13.35
C THR A 47 -18.51 9.74 13.53
N VAL A 48 -17.74 9.66 12.43
CA VAL A 48 -16.29 9.92 12.46
C VAL A 48 -16.01 11.41 12.69
N ASP A 49 -16.80 12.31 12.09
CA ASP A 49 -16.70 13.75 12.35
C ASP A 49 -17.05 14.08 13.81
N ASP A 50 -18.13 13.54 14.38
CA ASP A 50 -18.50 13.73 15.80
C ASP A 50 -17.43 13.19 16.76
N GLU A 51 -16.92 11.98 16.54
CA GLU A 51 -15.84 11.39 17.35
C GLU A 51 -14.54 12.19 17.23
N PHE A 52 -14.22 12.67 16.02
CA PHE A 52 -13.07 13.54 15.80
C PHE A 52 -13.24 14.88 16.52
N GLU A 53 -14.44 15.46 16.54
CA GLU A 53 -14.71 16.70 17.26
C GLU A 53 -14.60 16.53 18.77
N GLU A 54 -15.19 15.47 19.34
CA GLU A 54 -15.12 15.14 20.77
C GLU A 54 -13.67 14.92 21.24
N VAL A 55 -12.88 14.14 20.48
CA VAL A 55 -11.47 13.88 20.82
C VAL A 55 -10.60 15.13 20.69
N THR A 56 -10.98 16.09 19.82
CA THR A 56 -10.22 17.32 19.57
C THR A 56 -10.75 18.55 20.31
N GLU A 57 -11.79 18.43 21.16
CA GLU A 57 -12.34 19.56 21.94
C GLU A 57 -11.33 20.18 22.93
N GLY A 58 -10.30 19.44 23.34
CA GLY A 58 -9.23 19.93 24.22
C GLY A 58 -7.97 20.44 23.50
N GLU A 59 -7.88 20.28 22.18
CA GLU A 59 -6.67 20.56 21.40
C GLU A 59 -6.77 21.94 20.72
N GLU A 60 -5.64 22.65 20.61
CA GLU A 60 -5.58 23.98 20.00
C GLU A 60 -6.07 23.94 18.54
N GLN A 61 -6.93 24.89 18.13
CA GLN A 61 -7.59 24.92 16.81
C GLN A 61 -6.61 24.76 15.62
N SER A 62 -5.39 25.25 15.77
CA SER A 62 -4.30 25.14 14.78
C SER A 62 -3.86 23.69 14.48
N VAL A 63 -4.00 22.78 15.45
CA VAL A 63 -3.68 21.35 15.30
C VAL A 63 -4.82 20.64 14.56
N LYS A 64 -6.07 20.98 14.90
CA LYS A 64 -7.29 20.44 14.29
C LYS A 64 -7.37 20.71 12.79
N GLU A 65 -7.00 21.92 12.34
CA GLU A 65 -6.99 22.30 10.92
C GLU A 65 -5.93 21.55 10.09
N LYS A 66 -4.75 21.27 10.68
CA LYS A 66 -3.70 20.50 10.01
C LYS A 66 -4.08 19.03 9.82
N LEU A 67 -4.80 18.46 10.78
CA LEU A 67 -5.27 17.07 10.72
C LEU A 67 -6.35 16.87 9.66
N LYS A 68 -7.26 17.84 9.47
CA LYS A 68 -8.30 17.78 8.41
C LYS A 68 -7.73 17.90 6.99
N THR A 69 -6.55 18.50 6.82
CA THR A 69 -5.97 18.80 5.48
C THR A 69 -5.21 17.61 4.85
N ASN A 70 -4.83 16.60 5.66
CA ASN A 70 -4.06 15.44 5.19
C ASN A 70 -4.92 14.21 4.83
N GLN A 71 -6.22 14.39 4.60
CA GLN A 71 -7.16 13.33 4.25
C GLN A 71 -7.56 13.36 2.77
#